data_AF-A0A1S8CAT4-F1
#
_entry.id   AF-A0A1S8CAT4-F1
#
_cell.length_a   1.000
_cell.length_b   1.000
_cell.length_c   1.000
_cell.angle_alpha   90.00
_cell.angle_beta   90.00
_cell.angle_gamma   90.00
#
_symmetry.space_group_name_H-M   'P 1'
#
loop_
_entity.id
_entity.type
_entity.pdbx_description
1 polymer ?
#
loop_
_entity_poly.entity_id
_entity_poly.type
_entity_poly.pdbx_seq_one_letter_code
_entity_poly.pdbx_strand_id
1 'polypeptide(L)' 'MEDLSGNDATVYQAVAELEDADSAPHLQDIARRADLDAEATRAALHRLMNSEPSLVHETPDPSRTDLGPVYELAPRGT' A
#
# COMPACT_ATOMS: atom_id res chain seq x y z
N MET A 1 -9.26 20.32 0.27
CA MET A 1 -8.18 19.34 0.49
C MET A 1 -8.86 18.18 1.13
N GLU A 2 -9.32 17.24 0.31
CA GLU A 2 -10.00 16.04 0.79
C GLU A 2 -8.97 15.23 1.57
N ASP A 3 -9.17 15.25 2.88
CA ASP A 3 -8.37 14.62 3.91
C ASP A 3 -8.22 13.14 3.53
N LEU A 4 -6.98 12.69 3.25
CA LEU A 4 -6.70 11.27 3.31
C LEU A 4 -7.08 10.86 4.73
N SER A 5 -8.25 10.23 4.88
CA SER A 5 -8.76 9.74 6.16
C SER A 5 -7.60 9.03 6.86
N GLY A 6 -7.31 9.34 8.12
CA GLY A 6 -6.00 9.05 8.74
C GLY A 6 -5.41 7.65 8.49
N ASN A 7 -6.26 6.64 8.28
CA ASN A 7 -5.87 5.30 7.86
C ASN A 7 -5.20 5.27 6.47
N ASP A 8 -5.73 5.99 5.47
CA ASP A 8 -5.18 6.07 4.12
C ASP A 8 -3.78 6.69 4.12
N ALA A 9 -3.57 7.75 4.90
CA ALA A 9 -2.26 8.37 5.09
C ALA A 9 -1.27 7.42 5.80
N THR A 10 -1.74 6.70 6.82
CA THR A 10 -0.92 5.71 7.56
C THR A 10 -0.51 4.54 6.67
N VAL A 11 -1.45 4.02 5.86
CA VAL A 11 -1.19 2.96 4.89
C VAL A 11 -0.23 3.43 3.80
N TYR A 12 -0.44 4.65 3.27
CA TYR A 12 0.47 5.25 2.30
C TYR A 12 1.91 5.35 2.84
N GLN A 13 2.06 5.85 4.07
CA GLN A 13 3.36 5.95 4.71
C GLN A 13 3.98 4.58 4.96
N ALA A 14 3.19 3.59 5.41
CA ALA A 14 3.67 2.24 5.64
C ALA A 14 4.20 1.59 4.36
N VAL A 15 3.51 1.78 3.22
CA VAL A 15 4.00 1.30 1.91
C VAL A 15 5.32 1.99 1.56
N ALA A 16 5.40 3.32 1.70
CA ALA A 16 6.62 4.08 1.41
C ALA A 16 7.82 3.65 2.23
N GLU A 17 7.64 3.43 3.54
CA GLU A 17 8.73 3.03 4.44
C GLU A 17 9.20 1.58 4.18
N LEU A 18 8.30 0.69 3.79
CA LEU A 18 8.65 -0.70 3.50
C LEU A 18 9.28 -0.85 2.11
N GLU A 19 8.83 -0.08 1.12
CA GLU A 19 9.44 -0.06 -0.22
C GLU A 19 10.89 0.47 -0.19
N ASP A 20 11.18 1.47 0.66
CA ASP A 20 12.55 1.98 0.90
C ASP A 20 13.49 0.91 1.50
N ALA A 21 12.93 -0.07 2.21
CA ALA A 21 13.67 -1.18 2.83
C ALA A 21 14.02 -2.33 1.85
N ASP A 22 14.10 -2.04 0.55
CA ASP A 22 14.62 -2.88 -0.55
C ASP A 22 13.62 -3.87 -1.19
N SER A 23 12.31 -3.79 -0.90
CA SER A 23 11.28 -4.59 -1.60
C SER A 23 9.85 -4.06 -1.42
N ALA A 24 9.03 -4.23 -2.46
CA ALA A 24 7.60 -3.95 -2.42
C ALA A 24 6.91 -4.79 -1.32
N PRO A 25 6.17 -4.17 -0.38
CA PRO A 25 5.56 -4.90 0.74
C PRO A 25 4.29 -5.66 0.37
N HIS A 26 4.01 -6.74 1.09
CA HIS A 26 2.73 -7.46 1.02
C HIS A 26 1.69 -6.80 1.93
N LEU A 27 0.41 -7.10 1.71
CA LEU A 27 -0.71 -6.61 2.54
C LEU A 27 -0.45 -6.77 4.05
N GLN A 28 0.15 -7.89 4.42
CA GLN A 28 0.38 -8.30 5.81
C GLN A 28 1.44 -7.43 6.50
N ASP A 29 2.50 -7.07 5.77
CA ASP A 29 3.56 -6.21 6.25
C ASP A 29 3.06 -4.77 6.42
N ILE A 30 2.24 -4.31 5.47
CA ILE A 30 1.60 -2.99 5.52
C ILE A 30 0.65 -2.90 6.71
N ALA A 31 -0.23 -3.90 6.89
CA ALA A 31 -1.17 -3.96 8.00
C ALA A 31 -0.44 -3.93 9.36
N ARG A 32 0.64 -4.71 9.49
CA ARG A 32 1.48 -4.71 10.69
C ARG A 32 2.15 -3.36 10.93
N ARG A 33 2.68 -2.72 9.88
CA ARG A 33 3.39 -1.43 9.99
C ARG A 33 2.44 -0.27 10.28
N ALA A 34 1.23 -0.32 9.73
CA ALA A 34 0.18 0.67 9.90
C ALA A 34 -0.62 0.51 11.20
N ASP A 35 -0.40 -0.58 11.96
CA ASP A 35 -1.20 -0.95 13.13
C ASP A 35 -2.69 -1.05 12.81
N LEU A 36 -3.01 -1.67 11.67
CA LEU A 36 -4.37 -1.84 11.15
C LEU A 36 -4.67 -3.31 10.85
N ASP A 37 -5.94 -3.66 10.89
CA ASP A 37 -6.41 -4.95 10.38
C ASP A 37 -6.23 -5.06 8.86
N ALA A 38 -6.11 -6.30 8.37
CA ALA A 38 -5.93 -6.57 6.94
C ALA A 38 -7.11 -6.05 6.09
N GLU A 39 -8.34 -6.11 6.60
CA GLU A 39 -9.52 -5.61 5.90
C GLU A 39 -9.51 -4.08 5.81
N ALA A 40 -9.18 -3.39 6.91
CA ALA A 40 -9.06 -1.93 6.93
C ALA A 40 -7.92 -1.45 6.01
N THR A 41 -6.79 -2.15 6.03
CA THR A 41 -5.65 -1.91 5.14
C THR A 41 -6.03 -2.11 3.68
N ARG A 42 -6.76 -3.19 3.36
CA ARG A 42 -7.25 -3.46 2.00
C ARG A 42 -8.20 -2.38 1.51
N ALA A 43 -9.11 -1.90 2.37
CA ALA A 43 -10.03 -0.82 2.01
C ALA A 43 -9.29 0.49 1.73
N ALA A 44 -8.25 0.81 2.52
CA ALA A 44 -7.41 1.98 2.32
C ALA A 44 -6.58 1.89 1.03
N LEU A 45 -5.92 0.75 0.79
CA LEU A 45 -5.21 0.49 -0.47
C LEU A 45 -6.15 0.61 -1.67
N HIS A 46 -7.37 0.08 -1.57
CA HIS A 46 -8.36 0.20 -2.63
C HIS A 46 -8.70 1.66 -2.93
N ARG A 47 -8.83 2.52 -1.92
CA ARG A 47 -9.03 3.97 -2.13
C ARG A 47 -7.80 4.64 -2.76
N LEU A 48 -6.60 4.30 -2.31
CA LEU A 48 -5.35 4.84 -2.86
C LEU A 48 -5.14 4.45 -4.34
N MET A 49 -5.51 3.21 -4.70
CA MET A 49 -5.48 2.71 -6.09
C MET A 49 -6.56 3.36 -6.97
N ASN A 50 -7.71 3.71 -6.39
CA ASN A 50 -8.82 4.37 -7.08
C ASN A 50 -8.77 5.91 -6.99
N SER A 51 -7.71 6.49 -6.42
CA SER A 51 -7.52 7.94 -6.38
C SER A 51 -7.01 8.44 -7.74
N GLU A 52 -7.22 9.72 -8.05
CA GLU A 52 -6.69 10.37 -9.25
C GLU A 52 -5.68 11.46 -8.83
N PRO A 53 -4.36 11.26 -9.03
CA PRO A 53 -3.71 10.08 -9.62
C PRO A 53 -3.66 8.87 -8.68
N SER A 54 -3.56 7.66 -9.27
CA SER A 54 -3.36 6.44 -8.48
C SER A 54 -2.06 6.57 -7.69
N LEU A 55 -2.11 6.29 -6.38
CA LEU A 55 -0.97 6.45 -5.48
C LEU A 55 -0.24 5.14 -5.21
N VAL A 56 -0.90 4.00 -5.42
CA VAL A 56 -0.40 2.65 -5.15
C VAL A 56 -0.85 1.73 -6.28
N HIS A 57 -0.08 0.70 -6.60
CA HIS A 57 -0.44 -0.36 -7.55
C HIS A 57 -0.23 -1.72 -6.89
N GLU A 58 -1.12 -2.67 -7.17
CA GLU A 58 -0.92 -4.07 -6.83
C GLU A 58 -0.18 -4.78 -7.97
N THR A 59 0.93 -5.43 -7.63
CA THR A 59 1.74 -6.23 -8.56
C THR A 59 1.74 -7.67 -8.08
N PRO A 60 1.46 -8.66 -8.95
CA PRO A 60 1.58 -10.07 -8.56
C PRO A 60 3.04 -10.39 -8.25
N ASP A 61 3.33 -10.97 -7.09
CA ASP A 61 4.67 -11.47 -6.78
C ASP A 61 4.83 -12.91 -7.31
N PRO A 62 5.63 -13.14 -8.36
CA PRO A 62 5.86 -14.48 -8.89
C PRO A 62 6.74 -15.34 -7.96
N SER A 63 7.41 -14.73 -6.98
CA SER A 63 8.38 -15.40 -6.11
C SER A 63 7.76 -15.99 -4.84
N ARG A 64 6.70 -15.38 -4.30
CA ARG A 64 5.97 -15.82 -3.10
C ARG A 64 4.46 -15.71 -3.28
N THR A 65 3.92 -16.59 -4.11
CA THR A 65 2.47 -16.68 -4.38
C THR A 65 1.62 -16.94 -3.13
N ASP A 66 2.16 -17.57 -2.08
CA ASP A 66 1.46 -17.82 -0.82
C ASP A 66 1.14 -16.54 -0.01
N LEU A 67 1.88 -15.45 -0.24
CA LEU A 67 1.70 -14.18 0.47
C LEU A 67 0.80 -13.19 -0.30
N GLY A 68 0.44 -13.52 -1.53
CA GLY A 68 -0.38 -12.69 -2.40
C GLY A 68 0.42 -11.61 -3.15
N PRO A 69 -0.26 -10.58 -3.67
CA PRO A 69 0.40 -9.50 -4.39
C PRO A 69 1.22 -8.60 -3.44
N VAL A 70 2.19 -7.91 -4.04
CA VAL A 70 2.90 -6.79 -3.41
C VAL A 70 2.28 -5.48 -3.84
N TYR A 71 2.46 -4.45 -3.02
CA TYR A 71 1.94 -3.11 -3.28
C TYR A 71 3.09 -2.13 -3.46
N GLU A 72 3.12 -1.46 -4.60
CA GLU A 72 4.16 -0.51 -5.00
C GLU A 72 3.58 0.91 -5.09
N LEU A 73 4.36 1.91 -4.69
CA LEU A 73 3.99 3.31 -4.89
C LEU A 73 3.98 3.65 -6.37
N ALA A 74 2.96 4.40 -6.78
CA ALA A 74 2.91 4.94 -8.12
C ALA A 74 4.10 5.90 -8.34
N PRO A 75 4.79 5.80 -9.50
CA PRO A 75 5.83 6.76 -9.85
C PRO A 75 5.19 8.14 -9.92
N ARG A 76 5.57 9.02 -8.99
CA ARG A 76 5.15 10.42 -9.00
C ARG A 76 5.83 11.06 -10.20
N GLY A 77 5.09 11.27 -11.28
CA GLY A 77 5.60 11.87 -12.51
C GLY A 77 6.38 13.15 -12.20
N THR A 78 7.60 13.23 -12.72
CA THR A 78 8.50 14.38 -12.57
C THR A 78 8.07 15.56 -13.42
#